data_AF-A0AAD8ADN2-F1
#
_entry.id   AF-A0AAD8ADN2-F1
#
_cell.length_a   1.000
_cell.length_b   1.000
_cell.length_c   1.000
_cell.angle_alpha   90.00
_cell.angle_beta   90.00
_cell.angle_gamma   90.00
#
_symmetry.space_group_name_H-M   'P 1'
#
loop_
_entity.id
_entity.type
_entity.pdbx_description
1 polymer ?
#
loop_
_entity_poly.entity_id
_entity_poly.type
_entity_poly.pdbx_seq_one_letter_code
_entity_poly.pdbx_strand_id
1 'polypeptide(L)'
;MEASQQNLEGFTLTFGVAQAVGLLTVVLVTVWAGHYCGGFSWRSNPDTEFNWHPVLMTLGMIFLYANSILIYRAFRNSRKRRLKVAHMTLHVIAFILVVIALVAVFDSHNLKDPPIPNMYTLHSWIGLSSVILFACQ
;
A
#
# COMPACT_ATOMS: atom_id res chain seq x y z
N MET A 1 -11.32 22.61 30.25
CA MET A 1 -11.48 22.68 28.78
C MET A 1 -12.44 21.57 28.38
N GLU A 2 -13.70 21.92 28.10
CA GLU A 2 -14.64 20.96 27.51
C GLU A 2 -14.11 20.53 26.14
N ALA A 3 -13.98 19.23 25.93
CA ALA A 3 -13.62 18.71 24.62
C ALA A 3 -14.75 19.05 23.64
N SER A 4 -14.45 19.84 22.61
CA SER A 4 -15.35 20.08 21.48
C SER A 4 -15.97 18.75 21.03
N GLN A 5 -17.30 18.66 21.07
CA GLN A 5 -18.02 17.48 20.58
C GLN A 5 -17.86 17.42 19.06
N GLN A 6 -17.01 16.50 18.60
CA GLN A 6 -16.86 16.22 17.17
C GLN A 6 -18.11 15.55 16.61
N ASN A 7 -18.74 16.18 15.61
CA ASN A 7 -19.81 15.58 14.82
C ASN A 7 -19.26 14.37 14.02
N LEU A 8 -19.87 13.20 14.22
CA LEU A 8 -19.49 11.92 13.61
C LEU A 8 -20.53 11.40 12.60
N GLU A 9 -21.52 12.21 12.27
CA GLU A 9 -22.58 11.82 11.35
C GLU A 9 -21.98 11.32 10.03
N GLY A 10 -22.38 10.12 9.61
CA GLY A 10 -21.85 9.47 8.41
C GLY A 10 -20.43 8.88 8.50
N PHE A 11 -19.66 9.08 9.58
CA PHE A 11 -18.30 8.53 9.68
C PHE A 11 -18.27 7.01 9.61
N THR A 12 -19.13 6.32 10.39
CA THR A 12 -19.17 4.85 10.40
C THR A 12 -19.53 4.29 9.03
N LEU A 13 -20.49 4.90 8.33
CA LEU A 13 -20.89 4.49 6.99
C LEU A 13 -19.76 4.69 5.99
N THR A 14 -19.21 5.90 5.90
CA THR A 14 -18.13 6.23 4.96
C THR A 14 -16.87 5.42 5.24
N PHE A 15 -16.52 5.22 6.50
CA PHE A 15 -15.41 4.34 6.90
C PHE A 15 -15.68 2.89 6.48
N GLY A 16 -16.87 2.35 6.74
CA GLY A 16 -17.26 1.00 6.32
C GLY A 16 -17.20 0.81 4.80
N VAL A 17 -17.68 1.78 4.03
CA VAL A 17 -17.57 1.79 2.56
C VAL A 17 -16.10 1.82 2.12
N ALA A 18 -15.28 2.68 2.73
CA ALA A 18 -13.85 2.75 2.43
C ALA A 18 -13.13 1.42 2.72
N GLN A 19 -13.48 0.73 3.81
CA GLN A 19 -12.93 -0.60 4.12
C GLN A 19 -13.34 -1.63 3.06
N ALA A 20 -14.62 -1.66 2.70
CA ALA A 20 -15.14 -2.61 1.72
C ALA A 20 -14.49 -2.39 0.33
N VAL A 21 -14.44 -1.14 -0.14
CA VAL A 21 -13.82 -0.80 -1.43
C VAL A 21 -12.32 -1.06 -1.41
N GLY A 22 -11.62 -0.69 -0.32
CA GLY A 22 -10.18 -0.93 -0.18
C GLY A 22 -9.83 -2.43 -0.20
N LEU A 23 -10.54 -3.24 0.59
CA LEU A 23 -10.35 -4.69 0.60
C LEU A 23 -10.69 -5.32 -0.75
N LEU A 24 -11.81 -4.91 -1.37
CA LEU A 24 -12.19 -5.36 -2.69
C LEU A 24 -11.11 -5.04 -3.72
N THR A 25 -10.50 -3.85 -3.67
CA THR A 25 -9.41 -3.46 -4.57
C THR A 25 -8.21 -4.39 -4.41
N VAL A 26 -7.80 -4.69 -3.17
CA VAL A 26 -6.69 -5.64 -2.91
C VAL A 26 -7.01 -7.02 -3.49
N VAL A 27 -8.24 -7.52 -3.27
CA VAL A 27 -8.67 -8.82 -3.80
C VAL A 27 -8.68 -8.82 -5.32
N LEU A 28 -9.26 -7.80 -5.95
CA LEU A 28 -9.33 -7.71 -7.41
C LEU A 28 -7.95 -7.63 -8.05
N VAL A 29 -7.03 -6.83 -7.51
CA VAL A 29 -5.65 -6.74 -8.02
C VAL A 29 -4.90 -8.05 -7.83
N THR A 30 -5.12 -8.75 -6.70
CA THR A 30 -4.51 -10.06 -6.45
C THR A 30 -5.06 -11.13 -7.40
N VAL A 31 -6.37 -11.16 -7.64
CA VAL A 31 -7.00 -12.08 -8.59
C VAL A 31 -6.56 -11.76 -10.02
N TRP A 32 -6.49 -10.48 -10.39
CA TRP A 32 -5.97 -10.03 -11.67
C TRP A 32 -4.54 -10.55 -11.90
N ALA A 33 -3.64 -10.28 -10.97
CA ALA A 33 -2.25 -10.76 -11.01
C ALA A 33 -2.16 -12.31 -11.05
N GLY A 34 -2.91 -12.97 -10.17
CA GLY A 34 -2.85 -14.43 -9.98
C GLY A 34 -3.46 -15.22 -11.15
N HIS A 35 -4.62 -14.80 -11.65
CA HIS A 35 -5.40 -15.56 -12.63
C HIS A 35 -5.19 -15.04 -14.06
N TYR A 36 -5.05 -13.73 -14.25
CA TYR A 36 -5.01 -13.13 -15.59
C TYR A 36 -3.60 -12.74 -16.04
N CYS A 37 -2.67 -12.47 -15.12
CA CYS A 37 -1.28 -12.09 -15.44
C CYS A 37 -0.26 -13.24 -15.30
N GLY A 38 -0.71 -14.49 -15.25
CA GLY A 38 0.18 -15.66 -15.22
C GLY A 38 0.72 -16.04 -13.83
N GLY A 39 0.22 -15.42 -12.75
CA GLY A 39 0.55 -15.82 -11.39
C GLY A 39 1.71 -15.06 -10.78
N PHE A 40 2.37 -15.68 -9.79
CA PHE A 40 3.46 -15.07 -9.05
C PHE A 40 4.69 -15.96 -9.12
N SER A 41 5.81 -15.35 -9.44
CA SER A 41 7.13 -15.92 -9.23
C SER A 41 7.99 -14.90 -8.51
N TRP A 42 9.18 -15.34 -8.11
CA TRP A 42 10.27 -14.41 -7.87
C TRP A 42 11.17 -14.41 -9.12
N ARG A 43 12.47 -14.17 -8.94
CA ARG A 43 13.54 -14.18 -9.96
C ARG A 43 13.56 -15.31 -11.01
N SER A 44 12.76 -16.38 -10.85
CA SER A 44 12.64 -17.44 -11.85
C SER A 44 11.90 -17.01 -13.12
N ASN A 45 11.03 -16.01 -13.05
CA ASN A 45 10.36 -15.45 -14.22
C ASN A 45 10.13 -13.93 -14.02
N PRO A 46 10.87 -13.06 -14.72
CA PRO A 46 10.74 -11.61 -14.56
C PRO A 46 9.32 -11.08 -14.82
N ASP A 47 8.57 -11.68 -15.76
CA ASP A 47 7.22 -11.22 -16.09
C ASP A 47 6.24 -11.42 -14.94
N THR A 48 6.31 -12.56 -14.26
CA THR A 48 5.43 -12.87 -13.12
C THR A 48 5.99 -12.39 -11.77
N GLU A 49 7.26 -11.97 -11.72
CA GLU A 49 7.83 -11.23 -10.59
C GLU A 49 7.28 -9.81 -10.52
N PHE A 50 7.10 -9.15 -11.66
CA PHE A 50 6.48 -7.82 -11.73
C PHE A 50 5.10 -7.77 -11.07
N ASN A 51 4.32 -8.86 -11.13
CA ASN A 51 2.98 -8.93 -10.55
C ASN A 51 2.94 -8.67 -9.02
N TRP A 52 4.05 -8.84 -8.30
CA TRP A 52 4.15 -8.43 -6.91
C TRP A 52 4.06 -6.91 -6.72
N HIS A 53 4.56 -6.14 -7.69
CA HIS A 53 4.57 -4.68 -7.62
C HIS A 53 3.16 -4.09 -7.42
N PRO A 54 2.17 -4.29 -8.33
CA PRO A 54 0.85 -3.71 -8.16
C PRO A 54 0.11 -4.26 -6.93
N VAL A 55 0.28 -5.54 -6.58
CA VAL A 55 -0.38 -6.16 -5.42
C VAL A 55 0.13 -5.54 -4.11
N LEU A 56 1.45 -5.49 -3.94
CA LEU A 56 2.07 -4.99 -2.72
C LEU A 56 1.94 -3.47 -2.60
N MET A 57 1.98 -2.72 -3.71
CA MET A 57 1.69 -1.27 -3.70
C MET A 57 0.25 -1.00 -3.29
N THR A 58 -0.71 -1.78 -3.80
CA THR A 58 -2.14 -1.64 -3.43
C THR A 58 -2.36 -1.99 -1.96
N LEU A 59 -1.77 -3.08 -1.47
CA LEU A 59 -1.91 -3.45 -0.06
C LEU A 59 -1.21 -2.43 0.86
N GLY A 60 0.02 -2.05 0.56
CA GLY A 60 0.84 -1.16 1.39
C GLY A 60 0.38 0.30 1.35
N MET A 61 0.53 0.95 0.19
CA MET A 61 0.35 2.40 0.04
C MET A 61 -1.11 2.83 -0.09
N ILE A 62 -2.01 1.94 -0.51
CA ILE A 62 -3.44 2.28 -0.62
C ILE A 62 -4.17 1.81 0.64
N PHE A 63 -4.19 0.50 0.91
CA PHE A 63 -5.04 -0.03 1.97
C PHE A 63 -4.49 0.19 3.38
N LEU A 64 -3.27 -0.28 3.68
CA LEU A 64 -2.70 -0.20 5.03
C LEU A 64 -2.34 1.25 5.41
N TYR A 65 -1.78 2.02 4.49
CA TYR A 65 -1.48 3.44 4.70
C TYR A 65 -2.74 4.26 5.01
N ALA A 66 -3.84 4.10 4.26
CA ALA A 66 -5.10 4.78 4.54
C ALA A 66 -5.68 4.40 5.92
N ASN A 67 -5.61 3.12 6.27
CA ASN A 67 -6.01 2.65 7.60
C ASN A 67 -5.16 3.26 8.72
N SER A 68 -3.85 3.38 8.49
CA SER A 68 -2.93 4.03 9.45
C SER A 68 -3.27 5.50 9.67
N ILE A 69 -3.59 6.26 8.61
CA ILE A 69 -3.97 7.67 8.71
C ILE A 69 -5.29 7.82 9.49
N LEU A 70 -6.25 6.93 9.28
CA LEU A 70 -7.57 6.99 9.92
C LEU A 70 -7.63 6.39 11.33
N ILE A 71 -6.55 5.74 11.81
CA ILE A 71 -6.57 4.96 13.06
C ILE A 71 -7.02 5.77 14.28
N TYR A 72 -6.64 7.05 14.38
CA TYR A 72 -7.02 7.92 15.48
C TYR A 72 -8.50 8.33 15.45
N ARG A 73 -9.11 8.34 14.26
CA ARG A 73 -10.55 8.60 14.09
C ARG A 73 -11.36 7.34 14.33
N ALA A 74 -10.94 6.23 13.74
CA ALA A 74 -11.60 4.92 13.87
C ALA A 74 -11.63 4.43 15.33
N PHE A 75 -10.53 4.62 16.07
CA PHE A 75 -10.39 4.15 17.45
C PHE A 75 -10.27 5.29 18.47
N ARG A 76 -11.05 6.37 18.28
CA ARG A 76 -10.99 7.61 19.09
C ARG A 76 -11.10 7.43 20.61
N ASN A 77 -11.77 6.36 21.07
CA ASN A 77 -11.96 6.07 22.50
C ASN A 77 -10.81 5.23 23.10
N SER A 78 -9.79 4.87 22.31
CA SER A 78 -8.64 4.09 22.77
C SER A 78 -7.56 4.98 23.38
N ARG A 79 -6.74 4.40 24.27
CA ARG A 79 -5.59 5.10 24.88
C ARG A 79 -4.63 5.58 23.80
N LYS A 80 -4.27 6.87 23.82
CA LYS A 80 -3.36 7.54 22.86
C LYS A 80 -2.06 6.77 22.58
N ARG A 81 -1.45 6.17 23.61
CA ARG A 81 -0.23 5.33 23.45
C ARG A 81 -0.48 4.12 22.56
N ARG A 82 -1.62 3.42 22.70
CA ARG A 82 -1.99 2.27 21.85
C ARG A 82 -2.20 2.72 20.40
N LEU A 83 -2.86 3.85 20.19
CA LEU A 83 -3.08 4.42 18.85
C LEU A 83 -1.75 4.79 18.17
N LYS A 84 -0.81 5.41 18.88
CA LYS A 84 0.53 5.71 18.36
C LYS A 84 1.29 4.45 17.93
N VAL A 85 1.25 3.40 18.76
CA VAL A 85 1.90 2.13 18.42
C VAL A 85 1.24 1.51 17.19
N ALA A 86 -0.09 1.42 17.14
CA ALA A 86 -0.81 0.87 16.00
C ALA A 86 -0.53 1.64 14.70
N HIS A 87 -0.56 2.98 14.75
CA HIS A 87 -0.20 3.85 13.64
C HIS A 87 1.22 3.58 13.12
N MET A 88 2.20 3.56 14.02
CA MET A 88 3.59 3.31 13.65
C MET A 88 3.78 1.90 13.08
N THR A 89 3.16 0.88 13.68
CA THR A 89 3.21 -0.49 13.18
C THR A 89 2.62 -0.61 11.77
N LEU A 90 1.46 0.01 11.51
CA LEU A 90 0.86 -0.02 10.18
C LEU A 90 1.72 0.68 9.13
N HIS A 91 2.33 1.83 9.45
CA HIS A 91 3.27 2.50 8.55
C HIS A 91 4.52 1.66 8.27
N VAL A 92 5.12 1.05 9.29
CA VAL A 92 6.30 0.19 9.12
C VAL A 92 5.98 -1.03 8.26
N ILE A 93 4.85 -1.69 8.49
CA ILE A 93 4.41 -2.82 7.65
C ILE A 93 4.20 -2.35 6.21
N ALA A 94 3.48 -1.25 6.00
CA ALA A 94 3.27 -0.68 4.67
C ALA A 94 4.60 -0.37 3.97
N PHE A 95 5.57 0.22 4.69
CA PHE A 95 6.89 0.55 4.14
C PHE A 95 7.68 -0.69 3.72
N ILE A 96 7.68 -1.75 4.55
CA ILE A 96 8.34 -3.02 4.20
C ILE A 96 7.74 -3.61 2.91
N LEU A 97 6.41 -3.62 2.78
CA LEU A 97 5.73 -4.12 1.59
C LEU A 97 6.10 -3.30 0.34
N VAL A 98 6.19 -1.98 0.46
CA VAL A 98 6.61 -1.08 -0.62
C VAL A 98 8.05 -1.33 -1.05
N VAL A 99 8.97 -1.55 -0.11
CA VAL A 99 10.35 -1.89 -0.44
C VAL A 99 10.41 -3.19 -1.24
N ILE A 100 9.68 -4.23 -0.81
CA ILE A 100 9.60 -5.50 -1.54
C ILE A 100 8.99 -5.29 -2.95
N ALA A 101 7.95 -4.47 -3.05
CA ALA A 101 7.30 -4.12 -4.32
C ALA A 101 8.24 -3.38 -5.29
N LEU A 102 9.12 -2.52 -4.77
CA LEU A 102 10.13 -1.84 -5.56
C LEU A 102 11.22 -2.81 -6.01
N VAL A 103 11.72 -3.68 -5.13
CA VAL A 103 12.67 -4.73 -5.50
C VAL A 103 12.11 -5.58 -6.64
N ALA A 104 10.84 -6.01 -6.54
CA ALA A 104 10.21 -6.82 -7.58
C ALA A 104 10.17 -6.11 -8.96
N VAL A 105 9.83 -4.82 -9.03
CA VAL A 105 9.81 -4.11 -10.32
C VAL A 105 11.23 -3.88 -10.87
N PHE A 106 12.19 -3.50 -10.03
CA PHE A 106 13.58 -3.34 -10.48
C PHE A 106 14.20 -4.66 -10.93
N ASP A 107 14.00 -5.75 -10.19
CA ASP A 107 14.47 -7.09 -10.57
C ASP A 107 13.77 -7.54 -11.88
N SER A 108 12.46 -7.33 -12.03
CA SER A 108 11.74 -7.68 -13.26
C SER A 108 12.28 -7.00 -14.52
N HIS A 109 12.77 -5.75 -14.40
CA HIS A 109 13.39 -5.03 -15.51
C HIS A 109 14.82 -5.48 -15.77
N ASN A 110 15.60 -5.69 -14.70
CA ASN A 110 17.02 -6.02 -14.79
C ASN A 110 17.27 -7.46 -15.24
N LEU A 111 16.38 -8.40 -14.90
CA LEU A 111 16.49 -9.82 -15.23
C LEU A 111 15.89 -10.19 -16.58
N LYS A 112 15.23 -9.25 -17.27
CA LYS A 112 14.79 -9.42 -18.66
C LYS A 112 15.99 -9.53 -19.59
N ASP A 113 15.82 -10.27 -20.69
CA ASP A 113 16.81 -10.38 -21.76
C ASP A 113 16.19 -9.96 -23.11
N PRO A 114 16.55 -8.78 -23.67
CA PRO A 114 17.46 -7.79 -23.09
C PRO A 114 16.85 -7.02 -21.90
N PRO A 115 17.67 -6.44 -20.99
CA PRO A 115 17.17 -5.67 -19.85
C PRO A 115 16.35 -4.44 -20.25
N ILE A 116 15.32 -4.13 -19.46
CA ILE A 116 14.47 -2.96 -19.64
C ILE A 116 15.06 -1.77 -18.87
N PRO A 117 15.21 -0.57 -19.48
CA PRO A 117 15.69 0.61 -18.75
C PRO A 117 14.79 0.97 -17.57
N ASN A 118 15.38 1.38 -16.46
CA ASN A 118 14.64 1.83 -15.28
C ASN A 118 14.40 3.35 -15.31
N MET A 119 13.40 3.80 -14.55
CA MET A 119 13.15 5.22 -14.21
C MET A 119 12.96 6.17 -15.40
N TYR A 120 12.44 5.69 -16.54
CA TYR A 120 12.19 6.54 -17.72
C TYR A 120 10.74 7.02 -17.84
N THR A 121 9.82 6.52 -16.99
CA THR A 121 8.39 6.86 -17.07
C THR A 121 8.00 7.88 -16.01
N LEU A 122 7.00 8.72 -16.32
CA LEU A 122 6.43 9.65 -15.34
C LEU A 122 5.90 8.92 -14.09
N HIS A 123 5.30 7.73 -14.28
CA HIS A 123 4.86 6.88 -13.19
C HIS A 123 5.99 6.56 -12.21
N SER A 124 7.16 6.16 -12.73
CA SER A 124 8.32 5.84 -11.90
C SER A 124 8.86 7.03 -11.13
N TRP A 125 8.83 8.24 -11.71
CA TRP A 125 9.28 9.46 -11.04
C TRP A 125 8.37 9.85 -9.88
N ILE A 126 7.05 9.87 -10.13
CA ILE A 126 6.06 10.19 -9.10
C ILE A 126 6.04 9.10 -8.03
N GLY A 127 6.11 7.83 -8.43
CA GLY A 127 6.15 6.68 -7.54
C GLY A 127 7.35 6.72 -6.59
N LEU A 128 8.56 6.85 -7.12
CA LEU A 128 9.77 6.90 -6.28
C LEU A 128 9.79 8.13 -5.37
N SER A 129 9.37 9.30 -5.88
CA SER A 129 9.23 10.51 -5.05
C SER A 129 8.26 10.30 -3.90
N SER A 130 7.12 9.65 -4.15
CA SER A 130 6.11 9.35 -3.12
C SER A 130 6.67 8.40 -2.05
N VAL A 131 7.44 7.38 -2.45
CA VAL A 131 8.07 6.45 -1.50
C VAL A 131 9.16 7.13 -0.67
N ILE A 132 9.96 8.01 -1.26
CA ILE A 132 10.98 8.79 -0.53
C ILE A 132 10.29 9.69 0.51
N LEU A 133 9.25 10.42 0.12
CA LEU A 133 8.47 11.24 1.05
C LEU A 133 7.84 10.40 2.15
N PHE A 134 7.33 9.21 1.81
CA PHE A 134 6.76 8.29 2.78
C PHE A 134 7.80 7.78 3.78
N ALA A 135 9.04 7.53 3.36
CA ALA A 135 10.13 7.13 4.24
C ALA A 135 10.59 8.25 5.18
N CYS A 136 10.46 9.51 4.75
CA CYS A 136 10.83 10.68 5.56
C CYS A 136 9.75 11.10 6.59
N GLN A 137 8.52 10.61 6.43
CA GLN A 137 7.34 10.96 7.25
C GLN A 137 7.28 10.17 8.56
#